data_AF-A0A0D5LQQ6-F1
#
_entry.id   AF-A0A0D5LQQ6-F1
#
_cell.length_a   1.000
_cell.length_b   1.000
_cell.length_c   1.000
_cell.angle_alpha   90.00
_cell.angle_beta   90.00
_cell.angle_gamma   90.00
#
_symmetry.space_group_name_H-M   'P 1'
#
loop_
_entity.id
_entity.type
_entity.pdbx_description
1 polymer ?
#
loop_
_entity_poly.entity_id
_entity_poly.type
_entity_poly.pdbx_seq_one_letter_code
_entity_poly.pdbx_strand_id
1 'polypeptide(L)'
;MSFYWPESFVGQIALFMAVVILIWGLIVALAPLRLLGIAGFTGLREEGSASIHIRSLIGGTYAAISLMALLFDQPMIYRTFGLALIFGFLTRLLWMATLKSRSVMGGIFLVCQAVAGVFMLLYGLGWA
;
A
#
# COMPACT_ATOMS: atom_id res chain seq x y z
N MET A 1 24.93 -4.41 -8.41
CA MET A 1 23.88 -5.02 -7.57
C MET A 1 23.05 -5.91 -8.47
N SER A 2 23.02 -7.22 -8.21
CA SER A 2 22.06 -8.11 -8.85
C SER A 2 20.67 -7.84 -8.25
N PHE A 3 19.64 -7.89 -9.07
CA PHE A 3 18.26 -7.83 -8.59
C PHE A 3 18.02 -9.03 -7.66
N TYR A 4 17.55 -8.77 -6.44
CA TYR A 4 17.28 -9.83 -5.47
C TYR A 4 15.94 -10.50 -5.80
N TRP A 5 15.95 -11.82 -5.96
CA TRP A 5 14.74 -12.63 -6.16
C TRP A 5 14.63 -13.67 -5.03
N PRO A 6 13.57 -13.62 -4.19
CA PRO A 6 13.36 -14.60 -3.14
C PRO A 6 13.10 -16.00 -3.72
N GLU A 7 13.75 -17.02 -3.16
CA GLU A 7 13.46 -18.41 -3.53
C GLU A 7 12.18 -18.94 -2.87
N SER A 8 11.82 -18.40 -1.72
CA SER A 8 10.62 -18.82 -0.98
C SER A 8 9.35 -18.28 -1.63
N PHE A 9 8.28 -19.09 -1.60
CA PHE A 9 6.97 -18.69 -2.14
C PHE A 9 6.41 -17.46 -1.42
N VAL A 10 6.57 -17.41 -0.09
CA VAL A 10 6.14 -16.26 0.73
C VAL A 10 6.92 -15.00 0.34
N GLY A 11 8.23 -15.13 0.09
CA GLY A 11 9.06 -14.02 -0.36
C GLY A 11 8.67 -13.50 -1.73
N GLN A 12 8.38 -14.39 -2.68
CA GLN A 12 7.93 -14.01 -4.02
C GLN A 12 6.61 -13.23 -3.96
N ILE A 13 5.67 -13.65 -3.12
CA ILE A 13 4.42 -12.90 -2.89
C ILE A 13 4.73 -11.55 -2.24
N ALA A 14 5.56 -11.48 -1.21
CA ALA A 14 5.90 -10.22 -0.55
C ALA A 14 6.55 -9.22 -1.51
N LEU A 15 7.45 -9.68 -2.38
CA LEU A 15 8.08 -8.86 -3.41
C LEU A 15 7.07 -8.41 -4.47
N PHE A 16 6.19 -9.31 -4.92
CA PHE A 16 5.10 -8.95 -5.84
C PHE A 16 4.17 -7.89 -5.22
N MET A 17 3.83 -8.00 -3.94
CA MET A 17 3.03 -6.99 -3.24
C MET A 17 3.76 -5.65 -3.17
N ALA A 18 5.08 -5.63 -2.98
CA ALA A 18 5.87 -4.40 -3.04
C ALA A 18 5.80 -3.76 -4.44
N VAL A 19 5.85 -4.53 -5.52
CA VAL A 19 5.66 -4.01 -6.89
C VAL A 19 4.27 -3.41 -7.07
N VAL A 20 3.22 -4.10 -6.62
CA VAL A 20 1.84 -3.61 -6.72
C VAL A 20 1.66 -2.31 -5.94
N ILE A 21 2.20 -2.22 -4.73
CA ILE A 21 2.10 -1.01 -3.90
C ILE A 21 2.96 0.12 -4.46
N LEU A 22 4.11 -0.17 -5.08
CA LEU A 22 4.90 0.82 -5.79
C LEU A 22 4.08 1.47 -6.92
N ILE A 23 3.49 0.65 -7.80
CA ILE A 23 2.66 1.13 -8.90
C ILE A 23 1.47 1.92 -8.34
N TRP A 24 0.82 1.42 -7.30
CA TRP A 24 -0.30 2.10 -6.67
C TRP A 24 0.11 3.45 -6.04
N GLY A 25 1.26 3.50 -5.35
CA GLY A 25 1.80 4.73 -4.78
C GLY A 25 2.09 5.78 -5.85
N LEU A 26 2.65 5.36 -6.98
CA LEU A 26 2.87 6.24 -8.13
C LEU A 26 1.55 6.72 -8.76
N ILE A 27 0.55 5.85 -8.91
CA ILE A 27 -0.78 6.26 -9.36
C ILE A 27 -1.39 7.28 -8.40
N VAL A 28 -1.35 7.03 -7.09
CA VAL A 28 -1.89 7.94 -6.08
C VAL A 28 -1.13 9.26 -6.05
N ALA A 29 0.18 9.28 -6.29
CA ALA A 29 0.96 10.51 -6.34
C ALA A 29 0.75 11.33 -7.62
N LEU A 30 0.60 10.67 -8.77
CA LEU A 30 0.69 11.31 -10.09
C LEU A 30 -0.66 11.45 -10.81
N ALA A 31 -1.65 10.60 -10.54
CA ALA A 31 -2.89 10.60 -11.32
C ALA A 31 -3.77 11.84 -11.02
N PRO A 32 -4.54 12.38 -11.97
CA PRO A 32 -5.60 13.35 -11.66
C PRO A 32 -6.72 12.70 -10.82
N LEU A 33 -7.36 13.48 -9.93
CA LEU A 33 -8.44 13.03 -9.04
C LEU A 33 -9.61 12.41 -9.82
N ARG A 34 -9.85 12.88 -11.03
CA ARG A 34 -10.89 12.35 -11.93
C ARG A 34 -10.68 10.87 -12.25
N LEU A 35 -9.43 10.43 -12.41
CA LEU A 35 -9.11 9.02 -12.64
C LEU A 35 -9.24 8.19 -11.35
N LEU A 36 -8.94 8.77 -10.19
CA LEU A 36 -9.16 8.11 -8.90
C LEU A 36 -10.66 7.95 -8.57
N GLY A 37 -11.52 8.82 -9.10
CA GLY A 37 -12.97 8.65 -9.01
C GLY A 37 -13.43 7.30 -9.56
N ILE A 38 -12.79 6.79 -10.62
CA ILE A 38 -13.08 5.47 -11.22
C ILE A 38 -12.72 4.33 -10.26
N ALA A 39 -11.67 4.50 -9.46
CA ALA A 39 -11.28 3.57 -8.40
C ALA A 39 -12.13 3.70 -7.11
N GLY A 40 -13.21 4.50 -7.13
CA GLY A 40 -14.14 4.66 -6.02
C GLY A 40 -13.84 5.82 -5.07
N PHE A 41 -12.87 6.69 -5.37
CA PHE A 41 -12.57 7.90 -4.59
C PHE A 41 -13.50 9.06 -4.98
N THR A 42 -14.80 8.92 -4.75
CA THR A 42 -15.83 9.87 -5.22
C THR A 42 -16.06 11.07 -4.28
N GLY A 43 -15.40 11.11 -3.12
CA GLY A 43 -15.52 12.19 -2.12
C GLY A 43 -14.59 13.39 -2.31
N LEU A 44 -13.61 13.29 -3.21
CA LEU A 44 -12.64 14.36 -3.50
C LEU A 44 -13.15 15.18 -4.69
N ARG A 45 -13.92 16.24 -4.41
CA ARG A 45 -14.64 17.01 -5.43
C ARG A 45 -13.80 18.08 -6.15
N GLU A 46 -12.68 18.52 -5.59
CA GLU A 46 -11.87 19.59 -6.18
C GLU A 46 -10.38 19.26 -6.16
N GLU A 47 -9.72 19.37 -7.32
CA GLU A 47 -8.25 19.39 -7.43
C GLU A 47 -7.73 20.72 -6.90
N GLY A 48 -7.70 20.85 -5.58
CA GLY A 48 -7.06 21.96 -4.90
C GLY A 48 -5.61 21.65 -4.55
N SER A 49 -4.80 22.70 -4.34
CA SER A 49 -3.40 22.59 -3.88
C SER A 49 -3.24 21.67 -2.66
N ALA A 50 -4.15 21.76 -1.69
CA ALA A 50 -4.16 20.89 -0.50
C ALA A 50 -4.34 19.40 -0.84
N SER A 51 -5.20 19.06 -1.80
CA SER A 51 -5.42 17.67 -2.23
C SER A 51 -4.19 17.09 -2.93
N ILE A 52 -3.50 17.92 -3.73
CA ILE A 52 -2.26 17.54 -4.42
C ILE A 52 -1.17 17.27 -3.39
N HIS A 53 -1.01 18.15 -2.40
CA HIS A 53 -0.01 17.99 -1.33
C HIS A 53 -0.21 16.69 -0.53
N ILE A 54 -1.44 16.40 -0.11
CA ILE A 54 -1.74 15.19 0.67
C ILE A 54 -1.46 13.94 -0.16
N ARG A 55 -1.87 13.93 -1.44
CA ARG A 55 -1.72 12.77 -2.31
C ARG A 55 -0.29 12.52 -2.75
N SER A 56 0.44 13.57 -3.11
CA SER A 56 1.86 13.45 -3.48
C SER A 56 2.69 12.96 -2.30
N LEU A 57 2.38 13.41 -1.09
CA LEU A 57 2.99 12.90 0.14
C LEU A 57 2.65 11.42 0.35
N ILE A 58 1.36 11.06 0.41
CA ILE A 58 0.94 9.67 0.70
C ILE A 58 1.43 8.71 -0.39
N GLY A 59 1.16 9.00 -1.66
CA GLY A 59 1.56 8.18 -2.79
C GLY A 59 3.08 8.08 -2.93
N GLY A 60 3.78 9.20 -2.74
CA GLY A 60 5.25 9.24 -2.74
C GLY A 60 5.85 8.41 -1.61
N THR A 61 5.27 8.45 -0.40
CA THR A 61 5.70 7.61 0.73
C THR A 61 5.49 6.13 0.44
N TYR A 62 4.33 5.72 -0.08
CA TYR A 62 4.09 4.32 -0.48
C TYR A 62 5.06 3.86 -1.55
N ALA A 63 5.33 4.69 -2.56
CA ALA A 63 6.29 4.39 -3.62
C ALA A 63 7.71 4.26 -3.06
N ALA A 64 8.16 5.19 -2.21
CA ALA A 64 9.48 5.17 -1.62
C ALA A 64 9.72 3.92 -0.75
N ILE A 65 8.79 3.59 0.15
CA ILE A 65 8.91 2.40 1.03
C ILE A 65 8.91 1.11 0.19
N SER A 66 8.08 1.03 -0.85
CA SER A 66 8.04 -0.11 -1.75
C SER A 66 9.36 -0.25 -2.52
N LEU A 67 9.90 0.86 -3.01
CA LEU A 67 11.20 0.87 -3.69
C LEU A 67 12.32 0.42 -2.74
N MET A 68 12.26 0.81 -1.47
CA MET A 68 13.21 0.31 -0.46
C MET A 68 13.13 -1.22 -0.34
N ALA A 69 11.94 -1.81 -0.31
CA ALA A 69 11.79 -3.27 -0.25
C ALA A 69 12.32 -3.98 -1.50
N LEU A 70 12.18 -3.37 -2.68
CA LEU A 70 12.67 -3.93 -3.95
C LEU A 70 14.18 -3.80 -4.14
N LEU A 71 14.77 -2.70 -3.67
CA LEU A 71 16.20 -2.42 -3.85
C LEU A 71 17.06 -3.01 -2.74
N PHE A 72 16.52 -3.12 -1.53
CA PHE A 72 17.26 -3.58 -0.37
C PHE A 72 16.66 -4.89 0.13
N ASP A 73 17.43 -5.97 -0.02
CA ASP A 73 17.10 -7.28 0.56
C ASP A 73 17.37 -7.26 2.08
N GLN A 74 16.53 -6.52 2.81
CA GLN A 74 16.64 -6.38 4.25
C GLN A 74 15.31 -6.82 4.88
N PRO A 75 15.30 -7.92 5.65
CA PRO A 75 14.09 -8.41 6.31
C PRO A 75 13.40 -7.36 7.18
N MET A 76 14.18 -6.45 7.77
CA MET A 76 13.66 -5.34 8.57
C MET A 76 12.71 -4.44 7.75
N ILE A 77 13.00 -4.19 6.47
CA ILE A 77 12.16 -3.35 5.61
C ILE A 77 10.79 -4.00 5.40
N TYR A 78 10.77 -5.29 5.10
CA TYR A 78 9.52 -6.05 4.94
C TYR A 78 8.70 -6.10 6.24
N ARG A 79 9.35 -6.22 7.41
CA ARG A 79 8.67 -6.14 8.71
C ARG A 79 8.01 -4.78 8.92
N THR A 80 8.79 -3.71 8.79
CA THR A 80 8.29 -2.35 9.03
C THR A 80 7.20 -1.98 8.02
N PHE A 81 7.37 -2.38 6.76
CA PHE A 81 6.38 -2.14 5.73
C PHE A 81 5.09 -2.93 5.99
N GLY A 82 5.20 -4.21 6.33
CA GLY A 82 4.07 -5.03 6.74
C GLY A 82 3.32 -4.45 7.94
N LEU A 83 4.03 -4.01 8.99
CA LEU A 83 3.41 -3.33 10.14
C LEU A 83 2.68 -2.04 9.74
N ALA A 84 3.27 -1.22 8.87
CA ALA A 84 2.64 0.00 8.38
C ALA A 84 1.31 -0.31 7.66
N LEU A 85 1.27 -1.38 6.85
CA LEU A 85 0.05 -1.82 6.18
C LEU A 85 -1.00 -2.33 7.18
N ILE A 86 -0.59 -3.10 8.20
CA ILE A 86 -1.51 -3.58 9.26
C ILE A 86 -2.07 -2.42 10.08
N PHE A 87 -1.26 -1.43 10.48
CA PHE A 87 -1.78 -0.26 11.18
C PHE A 87 -2.73 0.56 10.29
N GLY A 88 -2.43 0.69 9.00
CA GLY A 88 -3.35 1.30 8.05
C GLY A 88 -4.66 0.51 7.89
N PHE A 89 -4.61 -0.83 7.99
CA PHE A 89 -5.80 -1.68 7.94
C PHE A 89 -6.66 -1.45 9.19
N LEU A 90 -6.05 -1.48 10.38
CA LEU A 90 -6.75 -1.27 11.65
C LEU A 90 -7.40 0.12 11.74
N THR A 91 -6.68 1.16 11.31
CA THR A 91 -7.22 2.52 11.28
C THR A 91 -8.37 2.65 10.29
N ARG A 92 -8.28 2.05 9.10
CA ARG A 92 -9.40 2.04 8.14
C ARG A 92 -10.60 1.25 8.67
N LEU A 93 -10.38 0.12 9.33
CA LEU A 93 -11.44 -0.68 9.96
C LEU A 93 -12.20 0.14 11.02
N LEU A 94 -11.46 0.88 11.87
CA LEU A 94 -12.03 1.80 12.85
C LEU A 94 -12.89 2.87 12.18
N TRP A 95 -12.38 3.53 11.12
CA TRP A 95 -13.14 4.56 10.41
C TRP A 95 -14.40 4.03 9.72
N MET A 96 -14.34 2.84 9.13
CA MET A 96 -15.51 2.19 8.53
C MET A 96 -16.58 1.85 9.57
N ALA A 97 -16.17 1.46 10.78
CA ALA A 97 -17.09 1.23 11.90
C ALA A 97 -17.78 2.52 12.35
N THR A 98 -17.03 3.63 12.43
CA THR A 98 -17.54 4.93 12.91
C THR A 98 -18.42 5.63 11.87
N LEU A 99 -18.00 5.69 10.61
CA LEU A 99 -18.64 6.54 9.59
C LEU A 99 -19.85 5.90 8.90
N LYS A 100 -20.19 4.63 9.17
CA LYS A 100 -21.23 3.81 8.48
C LYS A 100 -21.14 3.80 6.94
N SER A 101 -20.12 4.42 6.35
CA SER A 101 -19.82 4.46 4.93
C SER A 101 -19.24 3.11 4.50
N ARG A 102 -20.10 2.25 3.95
CA ARG A 102 -19.71 0.95 3.41
C ARG A 102 -19.60 1.05 1.88
N SER A 103 -18.38 1.32 1.41
CA SER A 103 -18.04 1.21 -0.01
C SER A 103 -17.49 -0.20 -0.30
N VAL A 104 -18.02 -0.87 -1.33
CA VAL A 104 -17.52 -2.18 -1.80
C VAL A 104 -16.04 -2.09 -2.19
N MET A 105 -15.66 -1.04 -2.94
CA MET A 105 -14.26 -0.79 -3.29
C MET A 105 -13.39 -0.57 -2.05
N GLY A 106 -13.89 0.15 -1.06
CA GLY A 106 -13.20 0.32 0.23
C GLY A 106 -12.93 -1.00 0.95
N GLY A 107 -13.89 -1.94 0.89
CA GLY A 107 -13.73 -3.30 1.41
C GLY A 107 -12.68 -4.10 0.65
N ILE A 108 -12.66 -4.03 -0.69
CA ILE A 108 -11.64 -4.70 -1.52
C ILE A 108 -10.24 -4.18 -1.16
N PHE A 109 -10.05 -2.86 -1.13
CA PHE A 109 -8.76 -2.27 -0.74
C PHE A 109 -8.35 -2.62 0.69
N LEU A 110 -9.32 -2.73 1.61
CA LEU A 110 -9.06 -3.18 2.99
C LEU A 110 -8.51 -4.61 3.01
N VAL A 111 -9.11 -5.53 2.24
CA VAL A 111 -8.64 -6.92 2.14
C VAL A 111 -7.27 -6.99 1.48
N CYS A 112 -7.06 -6.30 0.35
CA CYS A 112 -5.76 -6.26 -0.31
C CYS A 112 -4.65 -5.74 0.62
N GLN A 113 -4.95 -4.71 1.40
CA GLN A 113 -4.01 -4.15 2.38
C GLN A 113 -3.69 -5.14 3.51
N ALA A 114 -4.69 -5.84 4.04
CA ALA A 114 -4.48 -6.88 5.05
C ALA A 114 -3.61 -8.01 4.52
N VAL A 115 -3.94 -8.53 3.32
CA VAL A 115 -3.21 -9.62 2.66
C VAL A 115 -1.75 -9.20 2.41
N ALA A 116 -1.52 -8.03 1.82
CA ALA A 116 -0.17 -7.52 1.57
C ALA A 116 0.61 -7.35 2.88
N GLY A 117 -0.01 -6.77 3.91
CA GLY A 117 0.61 -6.60 5.22
C GLY A 117 1.01 -7.92 5.88
N VAL A 118 0.15 -8.93 5.82
CA VAL A 118 0.43 -10.27 6.36
C VAL A 118 1.58 -10.94 5.62
N PHE A 119 1.57 -10.97 4.29
CA PHE A 119 2.64 -11.61 3.52
C PHE A 119 4.00 -10.91 3.71
N MET A 120 4.01 -9.58 3.77
CA MET A 120 5.23 -8.83 4.07
C MET A 120 5.76 -9.10 5.49
N LEU A 121 4.86 -9.22 6.48
CA LEU A 121 5.24 -9.59 7.84
C LEU A 121 5.77 -11.01 7.92
N LEU A 122 5.09 -11.98 7.31
CA LEU A 122 5.53 -13.38 7.30
C LEU A 122 6.94 -13.48 6.72
N TYR A 123 7.15 -12.90 5.53
CA TYR A 123 8.47 -12.88 4.90
C TYR A 123 9.51 -12.19 5.79
N GLY A 124 9.19 -11.01 6.32
CA GLY A 124 10.09 -10.28 7.21
C GLY A 124 10.44 -11.06 8.48
N LEU A 125 9.51 -11.81 9.06
CA LEU A 125 9.70 -12.65 10.24
C LEU A 125 10.50 -13.94 9.95
N GLY A 126 10.90 -14.17 8.70
CA GLY A 126 11.67 -15.35 8.29
C GLY A 126 10.81 -16.58 8.01
N TRP A 127 9.49 -16.40 7.83
CA TRP A 127 8.64 -17.45 7.31
C TRP A 127 8.89 -17.54 5.80
N ALA A 128 9.71 -18.53 5.41
CA ALA A 128 10.04 -18.87 4.04
C ALA A 128 9.16 -20.03 3.57
#